data_AF-A0A376RBH8-F1
#
_entry.id   AF-A0A376RBH8-F1
#
_cell.length_a   1.000
_cell.length_b   1.000
_cell.length_c   1.000
_cell.angle_alpha   90.00
_cell.angle_beta   90.00
_cell.angle_gamma   90.00
#
_symmetry.space_group_name_H-M   'P 1'
#
loop_
_entity.id
_entity.type
_entity.pdbx_description
1 polymer ?
#
loop_
_entity_poly.entity_id
_entity_poly.type
_entity_poly.pdbx_seq_one_letter_code
_entity_poly.pdbx_strand_id
1 'polypeptide(L)'
;MAHQGHLVQIPCHQVADAVEQGTDVITVFTLDKAREVSAAAVKAGRVQFVLLKVYSDDDFLYPGQESGFVQHSLHEVVAEIKKLPGLHLAGLTHFPCLLWDEAAGKVLPTPNLHTLIQARDQLAKSGIALEQLNAPSATSCTSLPLLAEYGVTHAEPGHALTGTIPANQQGDQPERIAMLWLSEISHHFRGDSYCYGGGYYRRGHAQHALVFTPENQRLLKPISKLWMTAVSTTPCRWQASIR
;
A
#
# COMPACT_ATOMS: atom_id res chain seq x y z
N MET A 1 -9.71 -14.74 -3.17
CA MET A 1 -8.83 -13.55 -3.06
C MET A 1 -9.01 -13.01 -1.66
N ALA A 2 -7.96 -12.84 -0.85
CA ALA A 2 -8.15 -12.58 0.58
C ALA A 2 -8.74 -11.18 0.87
N HIS A 3 -8.26 -10.14 0.20
CA HIS A 3 -8.68 -8.77 0.49
C HIS A 3 -8.75 -7.94 -0.80
N GLN A 4 -9.85 -7.22 -1.00
CA GLN A 4 -10.01 -6.21 -2.06
C GLN A 4 -10.45 -4.86 -1.51
N GLY A 5 -10.08 -3.78 -2.19
CA GLY A 5 -10.60 -2.43 -1.90
C GLY A 5 -9.80 -1.60 -0.89
N HIS A 6 -8.68 -2.13 -0.37
CA HIS A 6 -7.94 -1.49 0.73
C HIS A 6 -7.35 -0.11 0.39
N LEU A 7 -6.55 -0.03 -0.68
CA LEU A 7 -5.93 1.24 -1.10
C LEU A 7 -6.86 2.05 -2.00
N VAL A 8 -7.65 1.39 -2.84
CA VAL A 8 -8.55 2.00 -3.83
C VAL A 8 -9.87 1.24 -3.83
N GLN A 9 -10.99 1.97 -3.80
CA GLN A 9 -12.33 1.39 -3.84
C GLN A 9 -12.58 0.61 -5.14
N ILE A 10 -13.28 -0.51 -5.00
CA ILE A 10 -13.71 -1.32 -6.14
C ILE A 10 -14.70 -0.50 -6.98
N PRO A 11 -14.45 -0.31 -8.30
CA PRO A 11 -15.40 0.32 -9.21
C PRO A 11 -16.76 -0.38 -9.17
N CYS A 12 -17.88 0.36 -9.26
CA CYS A 12 -19.23 -0.19 -9.10
C CYS A 12 -19.51 -1.40 -10.02
N HIS A 13 -19.04 -1.35 -11.27
CA HIS A 13 -19.20 -2.44 -12.25
C HIS A 13 -18.34 -3.68 -11.97
N GLN A 14 -17.42 -3.64 -11.00
CA GLN A 14 -16.58 -4.77 -10.59
C GLN A 14 -16.99 -5.34 -9.22
N VAL A 15 -17.97 -4.73 -8.53
CA VAL A 15 -18.41 -5.17 -7.21
C VAL A 15 -19.05 -6.56 -7.26
N ALA A 16 -19.88 -6.83 -8.28
CA ALA A 16 -20.51 -8.14 -8.45
C ALA A 16 -19.45 -9.25 -8.61
N ASP A 17 -18.50 -9.05 -9.52
CA ASP A 17 -17.40 -9.99 -9.75
C ASP A 17 -16.58 -10.22 -8.47
N ALA A 18 -16.26 -9.16 -7.72
CA ALA A 18 -15.49 -9.26 -6.48
C ALA A 18 -16.21 -10.13 -5.43
N VAL A 19 -17.53 -10.00 -5.31
CA VAL A 19 -18.36 -10.81 -4.40
C VAL A 19 -18.49 -12.26 -4.89
N GLU A 20 -18.75 -12.45 -6.19
CA GLU A 20 -18.96 -13.78 -6.80
C GLU A 20 -17.69 -14.64 -6.80
N GLN A 21 -16.52 -14.02 -6.93
CA GLN A 21 -15.22 -14.69 -6.81
C GLN A 21 -14.91 -15.19 -5.39
N GLY A 22 -15.77 -14.89 -4.40
CA GLY A 22 -15.57 -15.30 -3.02
C GLY A 22 -14.38 -14.56 -2.38
N THR A 23 -14.37 -13.24 -2.48
CA THR A 23 -13.38 -12.42 -1.77
C THR A 23 -13.59 -12.51 -0.27
N ASP A 24 -12.55 -12.83 0.51
CA ASP A 24 -12.73 -13.07 1.94
C ASP A 24 -13.19 -11.78 2.63
N VAL A 25 -12.54 -10.64 2.39
CA VAL A 25 -12.99 -9.32 2.86
C VAL A 25 -12.93 -8.22 1.80
N ILE A 26 -13.92 -7.32 1.78
CA ILE A 26 -13.93 -6.10 0.96
C ILE A 26 -13.85 -4.87 1.86
N THR A 27 -12.85 -4.02 1.70
CA THR A 27 -12.84 -2.73 2.39
C THR A 27 -13.79 -1.74 1.72
N VAL A 28 -14.53 -1.00 2.53
CA VAL A 28 -15.40 0.11 2.08
C VAL A 28 -15.03 1.41 2.77
N PHE A 29 -15.09 2.51 2.03
CA PHE A 29 -14.77 3.86 2.50
C PHE A 29 -16.02 4.74 2.72
N THR A 30 -17.17 4.33 2.17
CA THR A 30 -18.42 5.09 2.21
C THR A 30 -19.61 4.15 2.39
N LEU A 31 -20.71 4.68 2.94
CA LEU A 31 -21.97 3.92 3.07
C LEU A 31 -22.58 3.58 1.71
N ASP A 32 -22.41 4.42 0.70
CA ASP A 32 -22.90 4.12 -0.66
C ASP A 32 -22.21 2.90 -1.25
N LYS A 33 -20.88 2.79 -1.10
CA LYS A 33 -20.19 1.57 -1.53
C LYS A 33 -20.64 0.36 -0.70
N ALA A 34 -20.82 0.50 0.60
CA ALA A 34 -21.32 -0.58 1.43
C ALA A 34 -22.69 -1.07 0.94
N ARG A 35 -23.60 -0.17 0.54
CA ARG A 35 -24.90 -0.51 -0.07
C ARG A 35 -24.74 -1.26 -1.38
N GLU A 36 -23.83 -0.83 -2.26
CA GLU A 36 -23.52 -1.53 -3.51
C GLU A 36 -23.02 -2.96 -3.25
N VAL A 37 -22.07 -3.14 -2.33
CA VAL A 37 -21.54 -4.45 -1.94
C VAL A 37 -22.64 -5.31 -1.32
N SER A 38 -23.48 -4.74 -0.46
CA SER A 38 -24.62 -5.44 0.14
C SER A 38 -25.59 -5.93 -0.92
N ALA A 39 -25.94 -5.09 -1.91
CA ALA A 39 -26.87 -5.46 -2.96
C ALA A 39 -26.31 -6.59 -3.84
N ALA A 40 -25.01 -6.53 -4.17
CA ALA A 40 -24.33 -7.59 -4.90
C ALA A 40 -24.29 -8.91 -4.10
N ALA A 41 -23.96 -8.85 -2.81
CA ALA A 41 -23.94 -10.00 -1.92
C ALA A 41 -25.32 -10.67 -1.80
N VAL A 42 -26.39 -9.89 -1.60
CA VAL A 42 -27.76 -10.43 -1.58
C VAL A 42 -28.12 -11.08 -2.91
N LYS A 43 -27.81 -10.44 -4.04
CA LYS A 43 -28.08 -10.99 -5.38
C LYS A 43 -27.35 -12.31 -5.62
N ALA A 44 -26.13 -12.44 -5.12
CA ALA A 44 -25.32 -13.65 -5.19
C ALA A 44 -25.73 -14.72 -4.15
N GLY A 45 -26.68 -14.44 -3.25
CA GLY A 45 -27.06 -15.35 -2.17
C GLY A 45 -25.95 -15.55 -1.13
N ARG A 46 -25.15 -14.50 -0.88
CA ARG A 46 -23.98 -14.51 0.02
C ARG A 46 -24.09 -13.42 1.09
N VAL A 47 -23.28 -13.57 2.14
CA VAL A 47 -22.95 -12.48 3.07
C VAL A 47 -21.48 -12.13 2.84
N GLN A 48 -21.21 -10.89 2.46
CA GLN A 48 -19.87 -10.40 2.22
C GLN A 48 -19.31 -9.78 3.50
N PHE A 49 -18.13 -10.24 3.93
CA PHE A 49 -17.41 -9.65 5.04
C PHE A 49 -16.77 -8.35 4.57
N VAL A 50 -16.86 -7.30 5.39
CA VAL A 50 -16.31 -5.99 5.07
C VAL A 50 -15.40 -5.45 6.16
N LEU A 51 -14.40 -4.68 5.74
CA LEU A 51 -13.62 -3.82 6.63
C LEU A 51 -14.01 -2.35 6.41
N LEU A 52 -13.99 -1.56 7.47
CA LEU A 52 -14.14 -0.11 7.37
C LEU A 52 -12.76 0.54 7.37
N LYS A 53 -12.48 1.38 6.38
CA LYS A 53 -11.30 2.25 6.43
C LYS A 53 -11.61 3.44 7.32
N VAL A 54 -10.77 3.70 8.32
CA VAL A 54 -10.96 4.78 9.28
C VAL A 54 -9.86 5.83 9.13
N TYR A 55 -10.13 7.07 9.56
CA TYR A 55 -9.09 8.10 9.65
C TYR A 55 -9.40 9.13 10.76
N SER A 56 -8.38 9.88 11.16
CA SER A 56 -8.44 11.10 11.97
C SER A 56 -7.65 12.24 11.31
N ASP A 57 -7.82 13.47 11.80
CA ASP A 57 -7.21 14.66 11.19
C ASP A 57 -5.67 14.71 11.32
N ASP A 58 -5.12 14.04 12.33
CA ASP A 58 -3.67 13.99 12.59
C ASP A 58 -2.97 12.84 11.84
N ASP A 59 -3.72 12.06 11.04
CA ASP A 59 -3.18 10.93 10.29
C ASP A 59 -2.35 11.38 9.08
N PHE A 60 -1.43 10.51 8.67
CA PHE A 60 -0.73 10.67 7.40
C PHE A 60 -1.65 10.27 6.25
N LEU A 61 -2.17 11.26 5.52
CA LEU A 61 -3.01 11.08 4.34
C LEU A 61 -2.23 11.46 3.08
N TYR A 62 -1.84 10.45 2.29
CA TYR A 62 -1.14 10.69 1.02
C TYR A 62 -2.10 11.09 -0.10
N PRO A 63 -1.63 11.91 -1.06
CA PRO A 63 -2.40 12.21 -2.27
C PRO A 63 -2.90 10.95 -2.98
N GLY A 64 -4.20 10.87 -3.20
CA GLY A 64 -4.91 9.73 -3.80
C GLY A 64 -5.32 8.64 -2.80
N GLN A 65 -5.10 8.85 -1.50
CA GLN A 65 -5.46 7.92 -0.43
C GLN A 65 -6.33 8.57 0.67
N GLU A 66 -6.72 9.85 0.49
CA GLU A 66 -7.65 10.58 1.36
C GLU A 66 -9.02 9.91 1.34
N SER A 67 -9.30 9.07 2.34
CA SER A 67 -10.44 8.17 2.29
C SER A 67 -10.79 7.56 3.65
N GLY A 68 -12.03 7.09 3.75
CA GLY A 68 -12.53 6.35 4.90
C GLY A 68 -13.60 7.11 5.68
N PHE A 69 -13.92 6.57 6.85
CA PHE A 69 -14.84 7.15 7.81
C PHE A 69 -14.07 7.83 8.93
N VAL A 70 -14.51 9.02 9.32
CA VAL A 70 -13.88 9.73 10.42
C VAL A 70 -14.12 8.99 11.73
N GLN A 71 -13.06 8.82 12.52
CA GLN A 71 -13.03 7.94 13.69
C GLN A 71 -14.11 8.29 14.73
N HIS A 72 -14.38 9.57 14.96
CA HIS A 72 -15.38 9.99 15.96
C HIS A 72 -16.85 9.69 15.55
N SER A 73 -17.14 9.52 14.26
CA SER A 73 -18.49 9.17 13.76
C SER A 73 -18.64 7.66 13.48
N LEU A 74 -17.65 6.85 13.83
CA LEU A 74 -17.60 5.43 13.46
C LEU A 74 -18.78 4.62 14.01
N HIS A 75 -19.34 5.01 15.15
CA HIS A 75 -20.48 4.32 15.77
C HIS A 75 -21.73 4.39 14.90
N GLU A 76 -22.01 5.57 14.34
CA GLU A 76 -23.13 5.80 13.42
C GLU A 76 -22.95 4.98 12.13
N VAL A 77 -21.72 4.97 11.60
CA VAL A 77 -21.38 4.17 10.42
C VAL A 77 -21.62 2.68 10.69
N VAL A 78 -21.14 2.16 11.82
CA VAL A 78 -21.34 0.74 12.17
C VAL A 78 -22.82 0.40 12.34
N ALA A 79 -23.63 1.31 12.91
CA ALA A 79 -25.07 1.13 13.01
C ALA A 79 -25.74 1.03 11.63
N GLU A 80 -25.30 1.83 10.65
CA GLU A 80 -25.78 1.74 9.28
C GLU A 80 -25.31 0.46 8.57
N ILE A 81 -24.05 0.05 8.74
CA ILE A 81 -23.52 -1.19 8.17
C ILE A 81 -24.30 -2.41 8.65
N LYS A 82 -24.64 -2.46 9.94
CA LYS A 82 -25.42 -3.58 10.52
C LYS A 82 -26.86 -3.69 9.97
N LYS A 83 -27.39 -2.65 9.34
CA LYS A 83 -28.72 -2.69 8.69
C LYS A 83 -28.66 -3.29 7.28
N LEU A 84 -27.47 -3.44 6.70
CA LEU A 84 -27.30 -3.94 5.34
C LEU A 84 -27.28 -5.48 5.33
N PRO A 85 -28.30 -6.15 4.76
CA PRO A 85 -28.51 -7.58 4.93
C PRO A 85 -27.45 -8.45 4.23
N GLY A 86 -26.73 -7.90 3.26
CA GLY A 86 -25.69 -8.61 2.52
C GLY A 86 -24.31 -8.52 3.15
N LEU A 87 -24.16 -7.83 4.30
CA LEU A 87 -22.84 -7.55 4.88
C LEU A 87 -22.66 -8.16 6.26
N HIS A 88 -21.40 -8.49 6.56
CA HIS A 88 -20.91 -8.76 7.90
C HIS A 88 -19.75 -7.82 8.21
N LEU A 89 -19.82 -7.07 9.31
CA LEU A 89 -18.72 -6.21 9.74
C LEU A 89 -17.62 -7.07 10.37
N ALA A 90 -16.55 -7.32 9.61
CA ALA A 90 -15.44 -8.15 10.06
C ALA A 90 -14.40 -7.35 10.85
N GLY A 91 -14.22 -6.06 10.53
CA GLY A 91 -13.04 -5.38 11.02
C GLY A 91 -12.83 -3.96 10.55
N LEU A 92 -11.61 -3.47 10.82
CA LEU A 92 -11.12 -2.16 10.42
C LEU A 92 -9.78 -2.29 9.69
N THR A 93 -9.46 -1.27 8.89
CA THR A 93 -8.14 -1.12 8.27
C THR A 93 -7.75 0.35 8.15
N HIS A 94 -6.46 0.62 7.96
CA HIS A 94 -5.94 1.93 7.60
C HIS A 94 -4.60 1.81 6.84
N PHE A 95 -4.09 2.90 6.30
CA PHE A 95 -2.78 2.97 5.66
C PHE A 95 -2.20 4.39 5.70
N PRO A 96 -0.88 4.56 5.88
CA PRO A 96 0.12 3.54 6.24
C PRO A 96 0.14 3.31 7.76
N CYS A 97 0.07 2.06 8.24
CA CYS A 97 0.10 1.79 9.68
C CYS A 97 1.53 1.82 10.27
N LEU A 98 2.52 1.47 9.46
CA LEU A 98 3.94 1.58 9.82
C LEU A 98 4.72 2.31 8.72
N LEU A 99 5.78 3.02 9.12
CA LEU A 99 6.71 3.68 8.20
C LEU A 99 8.16 3.50 8.67
N TRP A 100 9.07 3.48 7.71
CA TRP A 100 10.51 3.60 7.98
C TRP A 100 10.84 5.04 8.38
N ASP A 101 11.51 5.19 9.51
CA ASP A 101 12.09 6.45 9.96
C ASP A 101 13.60 6.42 9.75
N GLU A 102 14.08 7.26 8.84
CA GLU A 102 15.50 7.32 8.46
C GLU A 102 16.39 7.81 9.62
N ALA A 103 15.90 8.75 10.44
CA ALA A 103 16.66 9.30 11.54
C ALA A 103 16.81 8.30 12.69
N ALA A 104 15.76 7.52 12.95
CA ALA A 104 15.76 6.47 13.96
C ALA A 104 16.36 5.14 13.47
N GLY A 105 16.50 4.96 12.15
CA GLY A 105 17.00 3.72 11.55
C GLY A 105 16.10 2.51 11.81
N LYS A 106 14.79 2.70 11.92
CA LYS A 106 13.83 1.63 12.22
C LYS A 106 12.42 1.91 11.68
N VAL A 107 11.64 0.85 11.56
CA VAL A 107 10.21 0.94 11.28
C VAL A 107 9.45 1.33 12.56
N LEU A 108 8.57 2.33 12.45
CA LEU A 108 7.82 2.91 13.56
C LEU A 108 6.31 2.94 13.27
N PRO A 109 5.47 2.90 14.33
CA PRO A 109 4.04 3.10 14.20
C PRO A 109 3.71 4.53 13.81
N THR A 110 2.73 4.69 12.93
CA THR A 110 2.23 6.01 12.50
C THR A 110 1.04 6.44 13.36
N PRO A 111 0.62 7.73 13.30
CA PRO A 111 -0.66 8.14 13.85
C PRO A 111 -1.83 7.30 13.33
N ASN A 112 -1.79 6.87 12.06
CA ASN A 112 -2.81 6.02 11.43
C ASN A 112 -3.03 4.70 12.18
N LEU A 113 -1.95 4.02 12.62
CA LEU A 113 -2.09 2.80 13.43
C LEU A 113 -2.74 3.12 14.78
N HIS A 114 -2.38 4.23 15.41
CA HIS A 114 -2.99 4.64 16.68
C HIS A 114 -4.49 4.95 16.50
N THR A 115 -4.87 5.65 15.43
CA THR A 115 -6.27 5.87 15.05
C THR A 115 -7.02 4.54 14.90
N LEU A 116 -6.41 3.57 14.24
CA LEU A 116 -6.98 2.24 14.04
C LEU A 116 -7.20 1.49 15.37
N ILE A 117 -6.24 1.56 16.29
CA ILE A 117 -6.36 0.96 17.64
C ILE A 117 -7.45 1.66 18.46
N GLN A 118 -7.46 2.99 18.46
CA GLN A 118 -8.47 3.76 19.18
C GLN A 118 -9.88 3.47 18.66
N ALA A 119 -10.06 3.37 17.35
CA ALA A 119 -11.32 2.99 16.72
C ALA A 119 -11.79 1.60 17.17
N ARG A 120 -10.89 0.60 17.17
CA ARG A 120 -11.18 -0.75 17.70
C ARG A 120 -11.65 -0.68 19.16
N ASP A 121 -10.91 0.04 20.01
CA ASP A 121 -11.19 0.09 21.44
C ASP A 121 -12.51 0.82 21.76
N GLN A 122 -12.85 1.85 20.99
CA GLN A 122 -14.15 2.54 21.10
C GLN A 122 -15.32 1.62 20.73
N LEU A 123 -15.18 0.83 19.66
CA LEU A 123 -16.20 -0.14 19.26
C LEU A 123 -16.32 -1.27 20.29
N ALA A 124 -15.20 -1.76 20.83
CA ALA A 124 -15.19 -2.79 21.86
C ALA A 124 -15.91 -2.36 23.14
N LYS A 125 -15.74 -1.11 23.58
CA LYS A 125 -16.49 -0.52 24.72
C LYS A 125 -18.00 -0.53 24.51
N SER A 126 -18.44 -0.59 23.26
CA SER A 126 -19.85 -0.63 22.87
C SER A 126 -20.35 -2.06 22.58
N GLY A 127 -19.58 -3.08 22.97
CA GLY A 127 -19.92 -4.48 22.77
C GLY A 127 -19.75 -4.97 21.34
N ILE A 128 -18.99 -4.25 20.50
CA ILE A 128 -18.72 -4.65 19.11
C ILE A 128 -17.34 -5.29 19.05
N ALA A 129 -17.33 -6.62 18.94
CA ALA A 129 -16.11 -7.38 18.68
C ALA A 129 -15.77 -7.34 17.18
N LEU A 130 -14.48 -7.20 16.87
CA LEU A 130 -13.95 -7.24 15.51
C LEU A 130 -13.07 -8.48 15.37
N GLU A 131 -13.23 -9.19 14.26
CA GLU A 131 -12.45 -10.38 13.91
C GLU A 131 -11.11 -9.99 13.27
N GLN A 132 -11.11 -8.88 12.53
CA GLN A 132 -9.98 -8.44 11.75
C GLN A 132 -9.54 -7.01 12.09
N LEU A 133 -8.27 -6.86 12.45
CA LEU A 133 -7.58 -5.58 12.50
C LEU A 133 -6.44 -5.66 11.49
N ASN A 134 -6.67 -5.07 10.33
CA ASN A 134 -5.77 -5.13 9.19
C ASN A 134 -4.88 -3.88 9.17
N ALA A 135 -3.56 -4.06 9.35
CA ALA A 135 -2.61 -2.94 9.49
C ALA A 135 -1.43 -3.04 8.49
N PRO A 136 -1.65 -2.67 7.23
CA PRO A 136 -0.65 -2.73 6.17
C PRO A 136 0.29 -1.52 6.15
N SER A 137 1.25 -1.55 5.22
CA SER A 137 2.46 -0.71 5.13
C SER A 137 3.63 -1.25 5.95
N ALA A 138 4.80 -1.31 5.32
CA ALA A 138 6.06 -1.77 5.90
C ALA A 138 5.98 -3.12 6.66
N THR A 139 5.03 -3.98 6.30
CA THR A 139 4.95 -5.36 6.80
C THR A 139 6.15 -6.17 6.27
N SER A 140 6.97 -6.65 7.20
CA SER A 140 8.21 -7.42 6.96
C SER A 140 8.45 -8.37 8.13
N CYS A 141 9.39 -9.31 8.00
CA CYS A 141 9.79 -10.23 9.06
C CYS A 141 10.11 -9.49 10.37
N THR A 142 10.78 -8.34 10.29
CA THR A 142 11.23 -7.55 11.44
C THR A 142 10.17 -6.60 12.00
N SER A 143 9.11 -6.28 11.25
CA SER A 143 8.02 -5.42 11.75
C SER A 143 6.79 -6.19 12.24
N LEU A 144 6.65 -7.47 11.88
CA LEU A 144 5.56 -8.33 12.38
C LEU A 144 5.47 -8.39 13.92
N PRO A 145 6.57 -8.50 14.69
CA PRO A 145 6.50 -8.47 16.15
C PRO A 145 5.90 -7.16 16.68
N LEU A 146 6.28 -6.02 16.08
CA LEU A 146 5.72 -4.71 16.45
C LEU A 146 4.21 -4.67 16.17
N LEU A 147 3.74 -5.17 15.02
CA LEU A 147 2.31 -5.25 14.73
C LEU A 147 1.56 -6.11 15.77
N ALA A 148 2.16 -7.23 16.19
CA ALA A 148 1.60 -8.11 17.21
C ALA A 148 1.44 -7.42 18.57
N GLU A 149 2.39 -6.54 18.97
CA GLU A 149 2.29 -5.74 20.21
C GLU A 149 1.04 -4.83 20.22
N TYR A 150 0.59 -4.35 19.06
CA TYR A 150 -0.64 -3.54 18.94
C TYR A 150 -1.92 -4.38 18.79
N GLY A 151 -1.80 -5.71 18.79
CA GLY A 151 -2.93 -6.63 18.60
C GLY A 151 -3.48 -6.64 17.18
N VAL A 152 -2.63 -6.33 16.19
CA VAL A 152 -2.96 -6.49 14.76
C VAL A 152 -3.15 -7.98 14.46
N THR A 153 -4.20 -8.32 13.73
CA THR A 153 -4.48 -9.72 13.37
C THR A 153 -4.13 -10.04 11.92
N HIS A 154 -4.12 -9.03 11.04
CA HIS A 154 -3.81 -9.19 9.62
C HIS A 154 -2.83 -8.11 9.15
N ALA A 155 -1.84 -8.51 8.35
CA ALA A 155 -0.84 -7.64 7.77
C ALA A 155 -0.61 -8.03 6.29
N GLU A 156 -0.01 -7.15 5.50
CA GLU A 156 0.05 -7.32 4.03
C GLU A 156 1.46 -7.05 3.50
N PRO A 157 2.35 -8.06 3.50
CA PRO A 157 3.69 -7.90 2.95
C PRO A 157 3.63 -7.72 1.43
N GLY A 158 4.06 -6.55 0.97
CA GLY A 158 4.26 -6.23 -0.45
C GLY A 158 5.74 -6.25 -0.82
N HIS A 159 6.41 -5.10 -0.69
CA HIS A 159 7.84 -4.95 -0.99
C HIS A 159 8.76 -5.91 -0.22
N ALA A 160 8.36 -6.37 0.97
CA ALA A 160 9.11 -7.38 1.72
C ALA A 160 9.28 -8.69 0.92
N LEU A 161 8.30 -9.08 0.10
CA LEU A 161 8.38 -10.28 -0.76
C LEU A 161 9.54 -10.23 -1.77
N THR A 162 10.04 -9.03 -2.08
CA THR A 162 11.20 -8.83 -2.97
C THR A 162 12.41 -8.26 -2.25
N GLY A 163 12.36 -8.16 -0.92
CA GLY A 163 13.39 -7.54 -0.09
C GLY A 163 13.57 -6.03 -0.30
N THR A 164 12.75 -5.39 -1.15
CA THR A 164 12.89 -3.98 -1.56
C THR A 164 12.21 -3.01 -0.58
N ILE A 165 12.43 -3.24 0.71
CA ILE A 165 11.94 -2.39 1.80
C ILE A 165 13.03 -1.38 2.23
N PRO A 166 12.67 -0.16 2.67
CA PRO A 166 13.65 0.83 3.13
C PRO A 166 14.54 0.34 4.29
N ALA A 167 14.03 -0.57 5.13
CA ALA A 167 14.80 -1.18 6.22
C ALA A 167 15.97 -2.06 5.73
N ASN A 168 15.98 -2.47 4.46
CA ASN A 168 16.98 -3.39 3.90
C ASN A 168 18.05 -2.70 3.06
N GLN A 169 18.26 -1.39 3.24
CA GLN A 169 19.28 -0.64 2.50
C GLN A 169 20.70 -1.18 2.71
N GLN A 170 20.97 -1.77 3.88
CA GLN A 170 22.27 -2.39 4.21
C GLN A 170 22.33 -3.88 3.86
N GLY A 171 21.23 -4.47 3.36
CA GLY A 171 21.15 -5.90 3.02
C GLY A 171 21.18 -6.84 4.23
N ASP A 172 20.76 -6.35 5.40
CA ASP A 172 20.83 -7.05 6.69
C ASP A 172 19.46 -7.59 7.17
N GLN A 173 18.39 -7.41 6.39
CA GLN A 173 17.08 -7.95 6.71
C GLN A 173 16.97 -9.43 6.30
N PRO A 174 16.05 -10.20 6.91
CA PRO A 174 15.78 -11.58 6.51
C PRO A 174 15.41 -11.73 5.03
N GLU A 175 14.65 -10.77 4.49
CA GLU A 175 14.22 -10.76 3.10
C GLU A 175 15.35 -10.33 2.16
N ARG A 176 15.77 -11.24 1.28
CA ARG A 176 16.80 -10.96 0.27
C ARG A 176 16.21 -10.17 -0.89
N ILE A 177 17.03 -9.30 -1.50
CA ILE A 177 16.68 -8.63 -2.76
C ILE A 177 16.40 -9.69 -3.84
N ALA A 178 15.20 -9.65 -4.40
CA ALA A 178 14.74 -10.63 -5.39
C ALA A 178 14.36 -10.00 -6.75
N MET A 179 14.67 -8.71 -6.95
CA MET A 179 14.43 -8.03 -8.21
C MET A 179 15.54 -7.03 -8.55
N LEU A 180 15.74 -6.82 -9.85
CA LEU A 180 16.60 -5.77 -10.40
C LEU A 180 15.93 -5.17 -11.63
N TRP A 181 16.36 -3.98 -12.02
CA TRP A 181 15.97 -3.37 -13.29
C TRP A 181 17.11 -3.49 -14.29
N LEU A 182 16.82 -4.03 -15.47
CA LEU A 182 17.79 -4.24 -16.55
C LEU A 182 17.38 -3.40 -17.76
N SER A 183 18.37 -2.75 -18.37
CA SER A 183 18.22 -1.94 -19.57
C SER A 183 19.53 -1.95 -20.37
N GLU A 184 19.57 -1.22 -21.47
CA GLU A 184 20.70 -1.09 -22.38
C GLU A 184 21.02 0.38 -22.64
N ILE A 185 22.28 0.69 -22.92
CA ILE A 185 22.70 2.02 -23.38
C ILE A 185 22.12 2.27 -24.78
N SER A 186 21.32 3.32 -24.91
CA SER A 186 20.70 3.72 -26.17
C SER A 186 21.63 4.57 -27.02
N HIS A 187 22.19 5.64 -26.45
CA HIS A 187 23.06 6.58 -27.17
C HIS A 187 23.89 7.44 -26.21
N HIS A 188 24.85 8.17 -26.77
CA HIS A 188 25.63 9.17 -26.07
C HIS A 188 25.24 10.58 -26.51
N PHE A 189 25.21 11.51 -25.57
CA PHE A 189 24.98 12.92 -25.89
C PHE A 189 25.74 13.80 -24.91
N ARG A 190 26.57 14.71 -25.43
CA ARG A 190 27.36 15.69 -24.66
C ARG A 190 28.20 15.07 -23.53
N GLY A 191 28.78 13.90 -23.77
CA GLY A 191 29.65 13.22 -22.81
C GLY A 191 28.92 12.29 -21.83
N ASP A 192 27.59 12.28 -21.81
CA ASP A 192 26.78 11.41 -20.96
C ASP A 192 26.25 10.20 -21.76
N SER A 193 25.95 9.11 -21.05
CA SER A 193 25.28 7.94 -21.61
C SER A 193 23.81 7.90 -21.19
N TYR A 194 22.94 7.53 -22.12
CA TYR A 194 21.51 7.45 -21.89
C TYR A 194 21.05 6.01 -22.10
N CYS A 195 20.35 5.45 -21.13
CA CYS A 195 19.73 4.13 -21.24
C CYS A 195 18.25 4.23 -21.61
N TYR A 196 17.66 3.12 -22.08
CA TYR A 196 16.22 3.07 -22.28
C TYR A 196 15.48 3.20 -20.95
N GLY A 197 14.53 4.15 -20.90
CA GLY A 197 13.70 4.44 -19.72
C GLY A 197 12.47 3.54 -19.61
N GLY A 198 11.41 4.07 -18.99
CA GLY A 198 10.13 3.36 -18.80
C GLY A 198 9.96 2.71 -17.42
N GLY A 199 11.06 2.39 -16.73
CA GLY A 199 11.04 1.86 -15.36
C GLY A 199 11.21 2.91 -14.25
N TYR A 200 11.30 4.20 -14.59
CA TYR A 200 11.51 5.25 -13.58
C TYR A 200 10.29 5.42 -12.68
N TYR A 201 10.55 5.46 -11.37
CA TYR A 201 9.55 5.77 -10.35
C TYR A 201 10.01 6.95 -9.49
N ARG A 202 9.20 8.01 -9.42
CA ARG A 202 9.57 9.29 -8.77
C ARG A 202 10.02 9.14 -7.32
N ARG A 203 9.43 8.20 -6.58
CA ARG A 203 9.74 7.90 -5.17
C ARG A 203 10.72 6.73 -5.00
N GLY A 204 11.32 6.25 -6.10
CA GLY A 204 12.14 5.03 -6.10
C GLY A 204 13.59 5.21 -5.66
N HIS A 205 14.04 6.45 -5.41
CA HIS A 205 15.41 6.75 -4.92
C HIS A 205 16.54 6.10 -5.76
N ALA A 206 16.36 5.95 -7.07
CA ALA A 206 17.39 5.38 -7.94
C ALA A 206 18.64 6.29 -8.01
N GLN A 207 19.78 5.77 -7.55
CA GLN A 207 21.06 6.51 -7.41
C GLN A 207 22.30 5.79 -7.97
N HIS A 208 22.22 4.48 -8.24
CA HIS A 208 23.37 3.70 -8.70
C HIS A 208 22.99 2.81 -9.88
N ALA A 209 23.93 2.63 -10.82
CA ALA A 209 23.78 1.80 -12.00
C ALA A 209 25.04 0.96 -12.21
N LEU A 210 24.85 -0.25 -12.71
CA LEU A 210 25.95 -1.10 -13.14
C LEU A 210 25.93 -1.15 -14.66
N VAL A 211 27.05 -0.83 -15.29
CA VAL A 211 27.19 -0.93 -16.74
C VAL A 211 28.10 -2.11 -17.05
N PHE A 212 27.54 -3.12 -17.70
CA PHE A 212 28.28 -4.26 -18.19
C PHE A 212 28.71 -4.03 -19.64
N THR A 213 30.00 -4.25 -19.92
CA THR A 213 30.55 -4.27 -21.28
C THR A 213 31.29 -5.60 -21.47
N PRO A 214 31.15 -6.28 -22.62
CA PRO A 214 31.77 -7.60 -22.85
C PRO A 214 33.29 -7.65 -22.56
N GLU A 215 33.98 -6.53 -22.76
CA GLU A 215 35.44 -6.40 -22.61
C GLU A 215 35.90 -6.13 -21.16
N ASN A 216 35.00 -5.71 -20.25
CA ASN A 216 35.33 -5.42 -18.86
C ASN A 216 34.39 -6.18 -17.92
N GLN A 217 34.96 -7.13 -17.17
CA GLN A 217 34.28 -7.72 -16.01
C GLN A 217 34.18 -6.66 -14.89
N ARG A 218 33.06 -5.92 -14.87
CA ARG A 218 32.58 -4.99 -13.83
C ARG A 218 33.25 -3.60 -13.78
N LEU A 219 32.61 -2.62 -14.43
CA LEU A 219 32.74 -1.21 -14.05
C LEU A 219 31.47 -0.78 -13.27
N LEU A 220 31.64 -0.55 -11.97
CA LEU A 220 30.67 0.18 -11.15
C LEU A 220 30.79 1.68 -11.51
N LYS A 221 29.73 2.29 -12.06
CA LYS A 221 29.68 3.75 -12.24
C LYS A 221 28.56 4.33 -11.37
N PRO A 222 28.82 5.28 -10.45
CA PRO A 222 27.75 5.95 -9.70
C PRO A 222 26.81 6.65 -10.70
N ILE A 223 25.48 6.68 -10.47
CA ILE A 223 24.61 7.53 -11.29
C ILE A 223 24.82 8.95 -10.82
N SER A 224 25.68 9.71 -11.50
CA SER A 224 26.08 11.01 -10.96
C SER A 224 25.05 12.13 -11.15
N LYS A 225 23.87 11.86 -11.77
CA LYS A 225 22.66 12.71 -11.74
C LYS A 225 21.51 12.15 -12.58
N LEU A 226 20.36 11.86 -11.97
CA LEU A 226 19.11 11.58 -12.68
C LEU A 226 18.30 12.87 -12.88
N TRP A 227 18.43 13.52 -14.04
CA TRP A 227 17.52 14.59 -14.46
C TRP A 227 16.44 14.00 -15.36
N MET A 228 15.18 14.08 -14.94
CA MET A 228 14.06 14.03 -15.88
C MET A 228 13.37 15.38 -15.89
N THR A 229 13.71 16.22 -16.87
CA THR A 229 12.96 17.43 -17.16
C THR A 229 11.72 17.03 -17.97
N ALA A 230 10.53 17.37 -17.48
CA ALA A 230 9.31 17.24 -18.27
C ALA A 230 9.35 18.30 -19.40
N VAL A 231 9.81 17.92 -20.58
CA VAL A 231 9.64 18.75 -21.79
C VAL A 231 8.30 18.33 -22.41
N SER A 232 7.22 18.90 -21.89
CA SER A 232 5.89 18.76 -22.48
C SER A 232 5.70 19.79 -23.59
N THR A 233 5.55 19.31 -24.83
CA THR A 233 4.52 19.79 -25.77
C THR A 233 4.03 18.73 -26.78
N THR A 234 4.51 17.47 -26.77
CA THR A 234 3.97 16.37 -27.62
C THR A 234 4.36 14.98 -27.07
N PRO A 235 3.62 13.90 -27.39
CA PRO A 235 3.45 12.77 -26.48
C PRO A 235 4.65 11.80 -26.41
N CYS A 236 4.94 11.37 -25.18
CA CYS A 236 5.72 10.18 -24.78
C CYS A 236 7.18 10.10 -25.22
N ARG A 237 8.08 10.85 -24.55
CA ARG A 237 9.46 10.38 -24.29
C ARG A 237 9.93 10.83 -22.91
N TRP A 238 10.11 9.87 -22.01
CA TRP A 238 10.79 10.07 -20.72
C TRP A 238 12.21 9.52 -20.86
N GLN A 239 13.24 10.33 -20.58
CA GLN A 239 14.65 9.97 -20.68
C GLN A 239 15.31 9.98 -19.30
N ALA A 240 16.03 8.92 -18.97
CA ALA A 240 16.90 8.85 -17.79
C ALA A 240 18.35 9.06 -18.24
N SER A 241 19.10 9.88 -17.49
CA SER A 241 20.52 10.15 -17.71
C SER A 241 21.37 9.45 -16.65
N ILE A 242 22.48 8.85 -17.06
CA ILE A 242 23.50 8.27 -16.17
C ILE A 242 24.83 8.90 -16.58
N ARG A 243 25.52 9.56 -15.65
CA ARG A 243 26.91 10.00 -15.84
C ARG A 243 27.86 9.15 -15.02
#